data_AF-A0A0C1ZPU8-F1
#
_entry.id   AF-A0A0C1ZPU8-F1
#
_cell.length_a   1.000
_cell.length_b   1.000
_cell.length_c   1.000
_cell.angle_alpha   90.00
_cell.angle_beta   90.00
_cell.angle_gamma   90.00
#
_symmetry.space_group_name_H-M   'P 1'
#
loop_
_entity.id
_entity.type
_entity.pdbx_description
1 polymer ?
#
loop_
_entity_poly.entity_id
_entity_poly.type
_entity_poly.pdbx_seq_one_letter_code
_entity_poly.pdbx_strand_id
1 'polypeptide(L)'
;MSALDPSYHWPPETNMSQRCPYCHDRDIETVATIPYVRGRVVAHTLGVRKFMGCRRCVRRAIYKEVGVSSLIGWFSVTAVVLNPMMITYGAVRGLFVRSDEAGVKRALEQAGIPDDGAEADPLRVAYGLAAAMIAADGKVEDEEVAVTLEVGRQLFVDFVADDFFKVLANHKDLPGVSELAFLLGGILEDQEKALVFGYLAEIAASDGHVADEEKLMLEEVRTKLGISESATLSFARGQLPPAV
;
A
#
# COMPACT_ATOMS: atom_id res chain seq x y z
N MET A 1 -26.40 -41.70 31.20
CA MET A 1 -25.28 -40.77 31.35
C MET A 1 -24.21 -41.18 30.35
N SER A 2 -24.32 -40.68 29.12
CA SER A 2 -23.36 -40.97 28.05
C SER A 2 -22.22 -39.96 28.10
N ALA A 3 -20.99 -40.47 28.13
CA ALA A 3 -19.78 -39.68 28.03
C ALA A 3 -19.71 -39.02 26.65
N LEU A 4 -19.56 -37.69 26.63
CA LEU A 4 -19.29 -36.91 25.43
C LEU A 4 -17.82 -37.13 25.04
N ASP A 5 -17.62 -37.47 23.77
CA ASP A 5 -16.33 -37.70 23.12
C ASP A 5 -15.55 -36.37 23.00
N PRO A 6 -14.30 -36.26 23.52
CA PRO A 6 -13.55 -35.01 23.54
C PRO A 6 -12.72 -34.77 22.27
N SER A 7 -13.01 -35.43 21.16
CA SER A 7 -12.28 -35.29 19.90
C SER A 7 -12.79 -34.12 19.03
N TYR A 8 -12.82 -32.91 19.59
CA TYR A 8 -12.96 -31.70 18.79
C TYR A 8 -11.59 -31.36 18.16
N HIS A 9 -11.35 -31.88 16.96
CA HIS A 9 -10.22 -31.50 16.14
C HIS A 9 -10.49 -30.09 15.59
N TRP A 10 -9.84 -29.07 16.16
CA TRP A 10 -9.81 -27.76 15.51
C TRP A 10 -9.15 -27.95 14.14
N PRO A 11 -9.76 -27.47 13.04
CA PRO A 11 -9.04 -27.41 11.78
C PRO A 11 -7.76 -26.60 12.01
N PRO A 12 -6.62 -26.98 11.40
CA PRO A 12 -5.41 -26.20 11.52
C PRO A 12 -5.74 -24.77 11.07
N GLU A 13 -5.50 -23.79 11.94
CA GLU A 13 -5.48 -22.38 11.54
C GLU A 13 -4.51 -22.28 10.36
N THR A 14 -5.04 -22.20 9.15
CA THR A 14 -4.28 -21.86 7.94
C THR A 14 -3.94 -20.39 8.06
N ASN A 15 -3.02 -20.10 8.97
CA ASN A 15 -2.40 -18.80 9.13
C ASN A 15 -1.55 -18.59 7.88
N MET A 16 -2.13 -17.97 6.84
CA MET A 16 -1.35 -17.47 5.72
C MET A 16 -0.45 -16.38 6.28
N SER A 17 0.73 -16.79 6.71
CA SER A 17 1.69 -15.92 7.36
C SER A 17 2.31 -15.03 6.28
N GLN A 18 1.64 -13.89 6.03
CA GLN A 18 2.11 -12.92 5.06
C GLN A 18 3.50 -12.44 5.49
N ARG A 19 4.48 -12.54 4.59
CA ARG A 19 5.86 -12.17 4.88
C ARG A 19 6.00 -10.66 4.95
N CYS A 20 6.82 -10.20 5.89
CA CYS A 20 7.11 -8.79 6.12
C CYS A 20 7.76 -8.16 4.86
N PRO A 21 7.20 -7.05 4.34
CA PRO A 21 7.67 -6.43 3.08
C PRO A 21 9.06 -5.82 3.17
N TYR A 22 9.57 -5.62 4.39
CA TYR A 22 10.87 -4.99 4.63
C TYR A 22 12.02 -5.97 4.76
N CYS A 23 11.80 -7.13 5.40
CA CYS A 23 12.87 -8.10 5.66
C CYS A 23 12.68 -9.45 4.98
N HIS A 24 11.47 -9.77 4.51
CA HIS A 24 11.13 -11.05 3.87
C HIS A 24 11.31 -12.31 4.76
N ASP A 25 11.94 -12.19 5.93
CA ASP A 25 12.24 -13.31 6.84
C ASP A 25 11.17 -13.62 7.90
N ARG A 26 10.33 -12.66 8.25
CA ARG A 26 9.37 -12.74 9.37
C ARG A 26 7.98 -12.43 8.88
N ASP A 27 6.98 -12.87 9.62
CA ASP A 27 5.60 -12.57 9.30
C ASP A 27 5.24 -11.14 9.70
N ILE A 28 4.16 -10.62 9.12
CA ILE A 28 3.59 -9.33 9.47
C ILE A 28 2.94 -9.46 10.85
N GLU A 29 3.38 -8.63 11.79
CA GLU A 29 2.94 -8.71 13.19
C GLU A 29 2.15 -7.46 13.61
N THR A 30 2.31 -6.35 12.89
CA THR A 30 1.83 -5.05 13.35
C THR A 30 1.63 -4.06 12.22
N VAL A 31 0.75 -3.11 12.49
CA VAL A 31 0.53 -1.90 11.70
C VAL A 31 0.75 -0.69 12.60
N ALA A 32 1.40 0.34 12.08
CA ALA A 32 1.59 1.58 12.80
C ALA A 32 1.42 2.79 11.87
N THR A 33 0.60 3.74 12.30
CA THR A 33 0.43 5.03 11.62
C THR A 33 1.21 6.10 12.38
N ILE A 34 2.01 6.88 11.65
CA ILE A 34 2.79 8.00 12.21
C ILE A 34 2.42 9.28 11.47
N PRO A 35 2.00 10.34 12.17
CA PRO A 35 1.82 11.65 11.57
C PRO A 35 3.17 12.29 11.26
N TYR A 36 3.23 13.08 10.20
CA TYR A 36 4.40 13.87 9.84
C TYR A 36 4.01 15.27 9.40
N VAL A 37 4.95 16.21 9.58
CA VAL A 37 4.89 17.55 8.98
C VAL A 37 6.16 17.75 8.17
N ARG A 38 6.01 18.19 6.93
CA ARG A 38 7.13 18.60 6.08
C ARG A 38 6.96 20.08 5.72
N GLY A 39 7.68 20.95 6.43
CA GLY A 39 7.75 22.37 6.11
C GLY A 39 8.69 22.64 4.94
N ARG A 40 8.16 23.30 3.90
CA ARG A 40 8.91 24.07 2.90
C ARG A 40 8.86 25.55 3.32
N VAL A 41 9.74 26.39 2.76
CA VAL A 41 9.90 27.82 3.17
C VAL A 41 8.57 28.61 3.14
N VAL A 42 7.64 28.27 2.23
CA VAL A 42 6.38 29.00 2.03
C VAL A 42 5.13 28.15 2.30
N ALA A 43 5.26 26.83 2.39
CA ALA A 43 4.15 25.89 2.54
C ALA A 43 4.52 24.76 3.48
N HIS A 44 3.54 24.11 4.10
CA HIS A 44 3.77 22.91 4.89
C HIS A 44 2.79 21.83 4.45
N THR A 45 3.25 20.58 4.47
CA THR A 45 2.41 19.42 4.23
C THR A 45 2.23 18.67 5.54
N LEU A 46 0.98 18.45 5.95
CA LEU A 46 0.61 17.57 7.04
C LEU A 46 0.15 16.25 6.45
N GLY A 47 0.67 15.14 6.95
CA GLY A 47 0.30 13.82 6.45
C GLY A 47 0.40 12.76 7.52
N VAL A 48 -0.05 11.56 7.15
CA VAL A 48 0.11 10.35 7.95
C VAL A 48 0.71 9.27 7.08
N ARG A 49 1.61 8.48 7.65
CA ARG A 49 2.21 7.34 6.97
C ARG A 49 1.91 6.08 7.75
N LYS A 50 1.33 5.09 7.08
CA LYS A 50 1.02 3.79 7.65
C LYS A 50 2.09 2.79 7.23
N PHE A 51 2.62 2.07 8.21
CA PHE A 51 3.63 1.02 8.02
C PHE A 51 3.03 -0.32 8.41
N MET A 52 3.31 -1.38 7.65
CA MET A 52 2.85 -2.73 7.90
C MET A 52 4.02 -3.72 7.78
N GLY A 53 4.27 -4.51 8.81
CA GLY A 53 5.36 -5.50 8.78
C GLY A 53 5.63 -6.15 10.13
N CYS A 54 6.78 -6.80 10.27
CA CYS A 54 7.23 -7.31 11.56
C CYS A 54 7.61 -6.15 12.50
N ARG A 55 7.51 -6.34 13.82
CA ARG A 55 7.73 -5.26 14.80
C ARG A 55 9.09 -4.57 14.66
N ARG A 56 10.15 -5.33 14.35
CA ARG A 56 11.51 -4.79 14.19
C ARG A 56 11.60 -3.85 12.99
N CYS A 57 11.03 -4.23 11.85
CA CYS A 57 11.09 -3.44 10.64
C CYS A 57 10.18 -2.21 10.73
N VAL A 58 8.97 -2.36 11.25
CA VAL A 58 8.06 -1.22 11.50
C VAL A 58 8.70 -0.22 12.45
N ARG A 59 9.32 -0.67 13.55
CA ARG A 59 10.10 0.21 14.45
C ARG A 59 11.21 0.96 13.71
N ARG A 60 11.98 0.27 12.85
CA ARG A 60 13.05 0.88 12.07
C ARG A 60 12.52 1.91 11.07
N ALA A 61 11.40 1.61 10.41
CA ALA A 61 10.73 2.52 9.48
C ALA A 61 10.22 3.78 10.20
N ILE A 62 9.58 3.62 11.37
CA ILE A 62 9.16 4.76 12.21
C ILE A 62 10.36 5.64 12.57
N TYR A 63 11.47 5.07 13.07
CA TYR A 63 12.65 5.87 13.41
C TYR A 63 13.31 6.52 12.19
N LYS A 64 13.25 5.90 11.02
CA LYS A 64 13.70 6.52 9.77
C LYS A 64 12.87 7.78 9.47
N GLU A 65 11.55 7.70 9.58
CA GLU A 65 10.66 8.84 9.33
C GLU A 65 10.83 9.95 10.38
N VAL A 66 10.99 9.57 11.66
CA VAL A 66 11.32 10.50 12.75
C VAL A 66 12.66 11.19 12.49
N GLY A 67 13.68 10.44 12.05
CA GLY A 67 14.97 10.98 11.67
C GLY A 67 14.88 11.96 10.50
N VAL A 68 14.14 11.61 9.45
CA VAL A 68 13.90 12.51 8.30
C VAL A 68 13.19 13.79 8.76
N SER A 69 12.13 13.68 9.55
CA SER A 69 11.37 14.82 10.09
C SER A 69 12.20 15.68 11.05
N SER A 70 13.21 15.09 11.71
CA SER A 70 14.13 15.81 12.58
C SER A 70 15.17 16.61 11.80
N LEU A 71 15.52 16.18 10.59
CA LEU A 71 16.49 16.88 9.72
C LEU A 71 15.81 17.87 8.78
N ILE A 72 14.66 17.52 8.25
CA ILE A 72 13.96 18.23 7.18
C ILE A 72 12.57 18.61 7.69
N GLY A 73 12.14 19.84 7.40
CA GLY A 73 10.76 20.27 7.65
C GLY A 73 10.60 21.43 8.62
N TRP A 74 11.67 21.99 9.16
CA TRP A 74 11.62 23.09 10.14
C TRP A 74 11.41 24.49 9.53
N PHE A 75 11.33 24.59 8.21
CA PHE A 75 11.38 25.87 7.49
C PHE A 75 10.08 26.68 7.50
N SER A 76 9.08 26.29 8.31
CA SER A 76 7.80 26.99 8.45
C SER A 76 7.45 27.18 9.92
N VAL A 77 6.85 28.31 10.29
CA VAL A 77 6.43 28.62 11.67
C VAL A 77 5.56 27.51 12.25
N THR A 78 4.58 27.02 11.48
CA THR A 78 3.72 25.90 11.88
C THR A 78 4.53 24.64 12.15
N ALA A 79 5.51 24.34 11.30
CA ALA A 79 6.32 23.14 11.45
C ALA A 79 7.28 23.22 12.64
N VAL A 80 7.81 24.41 12.99
CA VAL A 80 8.62 24.59 14.21
C VAL A 80 7.84 24.23 15.48
N VAL A 81 6.52 24.48 15.48
CA VAL A 81 5.64 24.14 16.62
C VAL A 81 5.22 22.67 16.58
N LEU A 82 4.84 22.14 15.41
CA LEU A 82 4.29 20.79 15.29
C LEU A 82 5.36 19.69 15.27
N ASN A 83 6.53 19.93 14.66
CA ASN A 83 7.59 18.93 14.53
C ASN A 83 8.02 18.34 15.88
N PRO A 84 8.32 19.13 16.93
CA PRO A 84 8.68 18.57 18.23
C PRO A 84 7.64 17.57 18.75
N MET A 85 6.35 17.92 18.66
CA MET A 85 5.27 17.04 19.11
C MET A 85 5.20 15.75 18.29
N MET A 86 5.27 15.85 16.95
CA MET A 86 5.20 14.67 16.08
C MET A 86 6.45 13.79 16.16
N ILE A 87 7.64 14.37 16.27
CA ILE A 87 8.92 13.68 16.47
C ILE A 87 8.88 12.93 17.81
N THR A 88 8.46 13.59 18.89
CA THR A 88 8.33 12.93 20.20
C THR A 88 7.30 11.81 20.14
N TYR A 89 6.13 12.05 19.55
CA TYR A 89 5.11 11.02 19.34
C TYR A 89 5.67 9.81 18.58
N GLY A 90 6.33 10.04 17.44
CA GLY A 90 6.92 8.98 16.62
C GLY A 90 8.03 8.23 17.35
N ALA A 91 8.88 8.91 18.11
CA ALA A 91 9.94 8.29 18.90
C ALA A 91 9.39 7.39 20.01
N VAL A 92 8.37 7.86 20.74
CA VAL A 92 7.67 7.09 21.77
C VAL A 92 6.93 5.92 21.13
N ARG A 93 6.20 6.15 20.04
CA ARG A 93 5.48 5.10 19.31
C ARG A 93 6.43 4.01 18.80
N GLY A 94 7.59 4.40 18.27
CA GLY A 94 8.67 3.49 17.85
C GLY A 94 9.19 2.61 19.00
N LEU A 95 9.31 3.18 20.20
CA LEU A 95 9.72 2.43 21.40
C LEU A 95 8.66 1.38 21.80
N PHE A 96 7.38 1.74 21.67
CA PHE A 96 6.24 0.93 22.08
C PHE A 96 5.49 0.24 20.92
N VAL A 97 6.19 -0.12 19.84
CA VAL A 97 5.60 -0.96 18.78
C VAL A 97 5.30 -2.36 19.33
N ARG A 98 4.02 -2.74 19.34
CA ARG A 98 3.49 -4.04 19.78
C ARG A 98 2.85 -4.78 18.61
N SER A 99 2.60 -6.07 18.76
CA SER A 99 1.79 -6.80 17.77
C SER A 99 0.37 -6.24 17.76
N ASP A 100 -0.22 -6.18 16.57
CA ASP A 100 -1.57 -5.70 16.33
C ASP A 100 -2.19 -6.48 15.17
N GLU A 101 -2.55 -7.74 15.44
CA GLU A 101 -3.12 -8.66 14.45
C GLU A 101 -4.43 -8.13 13.88
N ALA A 102 -5.30 -7.56 14.72
CA ALA A 102 -6.55 -6.94 14.28
C ALA A 102 -6.33 -5.71 13.40
N GLY A 103 -5.25 -4.94 13.63
CA GLY A 103 -4.83 -3.85 12.76
C GLY A 103 -4.29 -4.34 11.42
N VAL A 104 -3.50 -5.42 11.41
CA VAL A 104 -3.00 -6.06 10.18
C VAL A 104 -4.18 -6.55 9.34
N LYS A 105 -5.09 -7.33 9.95
CA LYS A 105 -6.29 -7.87 9.32
C LYS A 105 -7.09 -6.81 8.57
N ARG A 106 -7.47 -5.74 9.29
CA ARG A 106 -8.22 -4.61 8.72
C ARG A 106 -7.49 -3.92 7.57
N ALA A 107 -6.18 -3.75 7.69
CA ALA A 107 -5.40 -3.07 6.67
C ALA A 107 -5.17 -3.93 5.41
N LEU A 108 -5.12 -5.26 5.55
CA LEU A 108 -5.13 -6.20 4.42
C LEU A 108 -6.49 -6.19 3.73
N GLU A 109 -7.57 -6.31 4.49
CA GLU A 109 -8.95 -6.26 3.98
C GLU A 109 -9.23 -4.97 3.21
N GLN A 110 -8.82 -3.82 3.76
CA GLN A 110 -8.91 -2.52 3.10
C GLN A 110 -8.12 -2.44 1.80
N ALA A 111 -7.02 -3.19 1.70
CA ALA A 111 -6.20 -3.27 0.51
C ALA A 111 -6.69 -4.32 -0.50
N GLY A 112 -7.84 -4.95 -0.24
CA GLY A 112 -8.40 -6.00 -1.10
C GLY A 112 -7.73 -7.36 -0.93
N ILE A 113 -6.91 -7.55 0.11
CA ILE A 113 -6.23 -8.81 0.41
C ILE A 113 -7.07 -9.60 1.42
N PRO A 114 -7.65 -10.76 1.04
CA PRO A 114 -8.43 -11.57 1.95
C PRO A 114 -7.54 -12.28 2.99
N ASP A 115 -8.13 -12.60 4.14
CA ASP A 115 -7.41 -13.20 5.28
C ASP A 115 -7.31 -14.74 5.24
N ASP A 116 -8.09 -15.42 4.39
CA ASP A 116 -8.48 -16.82 4.62
C ASP A 116 -8.39 -17.74 3.39
N GLY A 117 -7.36 -17.58 2.55
CA GLY A 117 -7.16 -18.44 1.38
C GLY A 117 -8.22 -18.28 0.29
N ALA A 118 -9.11 -17.28 0.43
CA ALA A 118 -9.89 -16.77 -0.67
C ALA A 118 -8.96 -16.15 -1.71
N GLU A 119 -9.36 -16.26 -2.97
CA GLU A 119 -8.65 -15.69 -4.10
C GLU A 119 -8.70 -14.16 -4.00
N ALA A 120 -7.56 -13.50 -4.19
CA ALA A 120 -7.55 -12.04 -4.20
C ALA A 120 -8.28 -11.55 -5.45
N ASP A 121 -9.18 -10.60 -5.26
CA ASP A 121 -9.87 -9.94 -6.37
C ASP A 121 -8.92 -8.91 -7.00
N PRO A 122 -8.43 -9.13 -8.24
CA PRO A 122 -7.45 -8.25 -8.87
C PRO A 122 -7.96 -6.82 -9.02
N LEU A 123 -9.28 -6.63 -9.15
CA LEU A 123 -9.89 -5.31 -9.26
C LEU A 123 -9.81 -4.54 -7.94
N ARG A 124 -10.11 -5.20 -6.81
CA ARG A 124 -9.98 -4.56 -5.47
C ARG A 124 -8.55 -4.24 -5.14
N VAL A 125 -7.64 -5.14 -5.53
CA VAL A 125 -6.20 -4.93 -5.42
C VAL A 125 -5.76 -3.72 -6.25
N ALA A 126 -6.24 -3.62 -7.49
CA ALA A 126 -5.99 -2.48 -8.36
C ALA A 126 -6.47 -1.17 -7.73
N TYR A 127 -7.65 -1.15 -7.09
CA TYR A 127 -8.13 0.01 -6.35
C TYR A 127 -7.20 0.41 -5.22
N GLY A 128 -6.76 -0.56 -4.41
CA GLY A 128 -5.85 -0.31 -3.29
C GLY A 128 -4.52 0.29 -3.75
N LEU A 129 -3.91 -0.26 -4.80
CA LEU A 129 -2.66 0.26 -5.36
C LEU A 129 -2.83 1.61 -6.02
N ALA A 130 -3.88 1.81 -6.83
CA ALA A 130 -4.13 3.09 -7.49
C ALA A 130 -4.40 4.19 -6.45
N ALA A 131 -5.22 3.93 -5.43
CA ALA A 131 -5.48 4.88 -4.35
C ALA A 131 -4.21 5.20 -3.54
N ALA A 132 -3.38 4.20 -3.25
CA ALA A 132 -2.11 4.41 -2.57
C ALA A 132 -1.11 5.24 -3.42
N MET A 133 -1.13 5.05 -4.74
CA MET A 133 -0.26 5.76 -5.69
C MET A 133 -0.65 7.22 -5.85
N ILE A 134 -1.93 7.48 -6.14
CA ILE A 134 -2.48 8.84 -6.26
C ILE A 134 -2.25 9.62 -4.95
N ALA A 135 -2.49 8.98 -3.80
CA ALA A 135 -2.32 9.65 -2.51
C ALA A 135 -0.88 9.70 -1.98
N ALA A 136 0.12 9.23 -2.74
CA ALA A 136 1.47 9.01 -2.23
C ALA A 136 2.17 10.29 -1.79
N ASP A 137 1.89 11.42 -2.45
CA ASP A 137 2.47 12.73 -2.11
C ASP A 137 1.63 13.48 -1.05
N GLY A 138 0.49 12.92 -0.66
CA GLY A 138 -0.47 13.48 0.30
C GLY A 138 -1.50 14.42 -0.32
N LYS A 139 -1.56 14.52 -1.65
CA LYS A 139 -2.61 15.18 -2.42
C LYS A 139 -3.33 14.15 -3.27
N VAL A 140 -4.54 14.50 -3.67
CA VAL A 140 -5.33 13.71 -4.61
C VAL A 140 -5.82 14.72 -5.62
N GLU A 141 -5.39 14.59 -6.87
CA GLU A 141 -5.73 15.53 -7.94
C GLU A 141 -6.92 14.99 -8.74
N ASP A 142 -7.86 15.88 -9.10
CA ASP A 142 -9.10 15.48 -9.76
C ASP A 142 -8.82 14.85 -11.14
N GLU A 143 -7.75 15.31 -11.81
CA GLU A 143 -7.26 14.77 -13.09
C GLU A 143 -6.80 13.32 -12.96
N GLU A 144 -5.98 12.99 -11.95
CA GLU A 144 -5.51 11.61 -11.69
C GLU A 144 -6.69 10.68 -11.40
N VAL A 145 -7.66 11.16 -10.62
CA VAL A 145 -8.88 10.40 -10.31
C VAL A 145 -9.71 10.17 -11.57
N ALA A 146 -9.92 11.19 -12.41
CA ALA A 146 -10.69 11.06 -13.64
C ALA A 146 -10.09 10.00 -14.57
N VAL A 147 -8.77 10.01 -14.75
CA VAL A 147 -8.07 9.05 -15.61
C VAL A 147 -8.11 7.65 -15.00
N THR A 148 -7.95 7.54 -13.69
CA THR A 148 -8.05 6.27 -12.95
C THR A 148 -9.41 5.61 -13.16
N LEU A 149 -10.51 6.38 -13.18
CA LEU A 149 -11.84 5.88 -13.49
C LEU A 149 -12.01 5.47 -14.95
N GLU A 150 -11.43 6.24 -15.88
CA GLU A 150 -11.51 5.96 -17.32
C GLU A 150 -10.76 4.66 -17.66
N VAL A 151 -9.47 4.60 -17.33
CA VAL A 151 -8.63 3.42 -17.58
C VAL A 151 -9.18 2.21 -16.84
N GLY A 152 -9.67 2.40 -15.61
CA GLY A 152 -10.24 1.33 -14.82
C GLY A 152 -11.42 0.65 -15.51
N ARG A 153 -12.35 1.42 -16.10
CA ARG A 153 -13.48 0.90 -16.88
C ARG A 153 -13.07 0.24 -18.19
N GLN A 154 -11.94 0.62 -18.76
CA GLN A 154 -11.41 0.01 -19.99
C GLN A 154 -10.74 -1.33 -19.70
N LEU A 155 -10.01 -1.44 -18.59
CA LEU A 155 -9.25 -2.62 -18.22
C LEU A 155 -10.06 -3.66 -17.45
N PHE A 156 -11.06 -3.24 -16.68
CA PHE A 156 -11.85 -4.12 -15.82
C PHE A 156 -13.34 -3.99 -16.14
N VAL A 157 -13.96 -5.11 -16.58
CA VAL A 157 -15.38 -5.15 -16.96
C VAL A 157 -16.29 -4.80 -15.77
N ASP A 158 -15.92 -5.26 -14.57
CA ASP A 158 -16.70 -5.06 -13.35
C ASP A 158 -16.29 -3.80 -12.57
N PHE A 159 -15.61 -2.85 -13.21
CA PHE A 159 -15.19 -1.62 -12.55
C PHE A 159 -16.39 -0.79 -12.05
N VAL A 160 -16.41 -0.54 -10.74
CA VAL A 160 -17.43 0.28 -10.06
C VAL A 160 -16.76 1.48 -9.41
N ALA A 161 -17.06 2.67 -9.94
CA ALA A 161 -16.48 3.93 -9.45
C ALA A 161 -16.74 4.18 -7.97
N ASP A 162 -17.96 3.89 -7.49
CA ASP A 162 -18.31 4.06 -6.07
C ASP A 162 -17.45 3.21 -5.14
N ASP A 163 -17.06 2.00 -5.58
CA ASP A 163 -16.19 1.13 -4.79
C ASP A 163 -14.76 1.64 -4.78
N PHE A 164 -14.26 2.13 -5.91
CA PHE A 164 -12.98 2.82 -5.96
C PHE A 164 -12.97 4.05 -5.03
N PHE A 165 -14.02 4.89 -5.06
CA PHE A 165 -14.11 6.05 -4.19
C PHE A 165 -14.16 5.70 -2.70
N LYS A 166 -14.77 4.56 -2.32
CA LYS A 166 -14.70 4.06 -0.93
C LYS A 166 -13.27 3.74 -0.53
N VAL A 167 -12.48 3.13 -1.41
CA VAL A 167 -11.05 2.84 -1.14
C VAL A 167 -10.25 4.14 -1.07
N LEU A 168 -10.42 5.03 -2.05
CA LEU A 168 -9.72 6.31 -2.11
C LEU A 168 -10.04 7.21 -0.90
N ALA A 169 -11.30 7.24 -0.44
CA ALA A 169 -11.68 8.01 0.76
C ALA A 169 -10.94 7.52 2.02
N ASN A 170 -10.52 6.25 2.05
CA ASN A 170 -9.79 5.63 3.14
C ASN A 170 -8.29 5.43 2.84
N HIS A 171 -7.72 6.14 1.86
CA HIS A 171 -6.31 5.97 1.45
C HIS A 171 -5.30 6.10 2.59
N LYS A 172 -5.60 6.89 3.64
CA LYS A 172 -4.74 7.04 4.83
C LYS A 172 -4.59 5.76 5.64
N ASP A 173 -5.52 4.83 5.45
CA ASP A 173 -5.50 3.51 6.04
C ASP A 173 -4.83 2.46 5.13
N LEU A 174 -4.39 2.83 3.93
CA LEU A 174 -3.64 1.91 3.09
C LEU A 174 -2.16 1.90 3.51
N PRO A 175 -1.48 0.74 3.43
CA PRO A 175 -0.02 0.69 3.41
C PRO A 175 0.53 1.53 2.25
N GLY A 176 1.81 1.89 2.31
CA GLY A 176 2.46 2.52 1.18
C GLY A 176 2.48 1.60 -0.04
N VAL A 177 2.50 2.21 -1.22
CA VAL A 177 2.44 1.54 -2.53
C VAL A 177 3.42 0.37 -2.65
N SER A 178 4.69 0.57 -2.26
CA SER A 178 5.73 -0.48 -2.29
C SER A 178 5.46 -1.64 -1.35
N GLU A 179 4.92 -1.36 -0.16
CA GLU A 179 4.55 -2.41 0.80
C GLU A 179 3.37 -3.21 0.26
N LEU A 180 2.37 -2.53 -0.27
CA LEU A 180 1.20 -3.17 -0.86
C LEU A 180 1.59 -4.03 -2.08
N ALA A 181 2.40 -3.50 -3.00
CA ALA A 181 2.90 -4.24 -4.16
C ALA A 181 3.66 -5.52 -3.77
N PHE A 182 4.45 -5.47 -2.69
CA PHE A 182 5.14 -6.67 -2.20
C PHE A 182 4.17 -7.76 -1.74
N LEU A 183 3.14 -7.38 -0.97
CA LEU A 183 2.15 -8.32 -0.45
C LEU A 183 1.41 -9.00 -1.59
N LEU A 184 1.05 -8.22 -2.60
CA LEU A 184 0.32 -8.69 -3.77
C LEU A 184 1.17 -9.54 -4.70
N GLY A 185 2.48 -9.30 -4.76
CA GLY A 185 3.40 -10.09 -5.59
C GLY A 185 3.42 -11.58 -5.23
N GLY A 186 3.09 -11.94 -3.98
CA GLY A 186 2.97 -13.32 -3.52
C GLY A 186 1.57 -13.92 -3.65
N ILE A 187 0.57 -13.13 -4.07
CA ILE A 187 -0.84 -13.51 -4.08
C ILE A 187 -1.39 -13.56 -5.50
N LEU A 188 -1.08 -12.56 -6.31
CA LEU A 188 -1.53 -12.46 -7.69
C LEU A 188 -0.80 -13.44 -8.60
N GLU A 189 -1.48 -13.88 -9.66
CA GLU A 189 -0.86 -14.57 -10.79
C GLU A 189 -0.14 -13.60 -11.74
N ASP A 190 0.73 -14.12 -12.61
CA ASP A 190 1.53 -13.27 -13.51
C ASP A 190 0.68 -12.40 -14.44
N GLN A 191 -0.48 -12.90 -14.89
CA GLN A 191 -1.41 -12.13 -15.73
C GLN A 191 -2.06 -10.99 -14.94
N GLU A 192 -2.49 -11.28 -13.71
CA GLU A 192 -3.14 -10.30 -12.82
C GLU A 192 -2.15 -9.21 -12.39
N LYS A 193 -0.92 -9.59 -12.03
CA LYS A 193 0.17 -8.64 -11.74
C LYS A 193 0.37 -7.69 -12.91
N ALA A 194 0.37 -8.22 -14.12
CA ALA A 194 0.61 -7.42 -15.29
C ALA A 194 -0.57 -6.51 -15.64
N LEU A 195 -1.81 -6.97 -15.44
CA LEU A 195 -3.03 -6.16 -15.57
C LEU A 195 -3.02 -4.99 -14.57
N VAL A 196 -2.76 -5.29 -13.29
CA VAL A 196 -2.65 -4.29 -12.22
C VAL A 196 -1.52 -3.31 -12.51
N PHE A 197 -0.35 -3.78 -12.94
CA PHE A 197 0.77 -2.91 -13.29
C PHE A 197 0.46 -2.01 -14.49
N GLY A 198 -0.16 -2.56 -15.54
CA GLY A 198 -0.59 -1.80 -16.71
C GLY A 198 -1.55 -0.68 -16.31
N TYR A 199 -2.51 -0.97 -15.43
CA TYR A 199 -3.41 0.04 -14.89
C TYR A 199 -2.67 1.21 -14.22
N LEU A 200 -1.70 0.92 -13.35
CA LEU A 200 -0.90 1.96 -12.68
C LEU A 200 -0.04 2.76 -13.66
N ALA A 201 0.56 2.09 -14.64
CA ALA A 201 1.39 2.74 -15.65
C ALA A 201 0.59 3.73 -16.50
N GLU A 202 -0.64 3.39 -16.89
CA GLU A 202 -1.54 4.27 -17.64
C GLU A 202 -1.98 5.49 -16.81
N ILE A 203 -2.25 5.31 -15.51
CA ILE A 203 -2.57 6.44 -14.60
C ILE A 203 -1.39 7.42 -14.55
N ALA A 204 -0.16 6.91 -14.35
CA ALA A 204 1.04 7.73 -14.28
C ALA A 204 1.42 8.38 -15.63
N ALA A 205 0.94 7.84 -16.75
CA ALA A 205 1.19 8.40 -18.09
C ALA A 205 0.07 9.34 -18.56
N SER A 206 -0.90 9.63 -17.71
CA SER A 206 -2.18 10.25 -18.09
C SER A 206 -2.09 11.68 -18.62
N ASP A 207 -1.12 12.46 -18.15
CA ASP A 207 -0.84 13.83 -18.61
C ASP A 207 0.12 13.86 -19.81
N GLY A 208 0.51 12.69 -20.33
CA GLY A 208 1.47 12.53 -21.41
C GLY A 208 2.94 12.67 -20.98
N HIS A 209 3.24 12.85 -19.69
CA HIS A 209 4.59 12.92 -19.13
C HIS A 209 4.70 12.24 -17.76
N VAL A 210 5.25 11.03 -17.73
CA VAL A 210 5.58 10.37 -16.44
C VAL A 210 6.73 11.11 -15.75
N ALA A 211 6.49 11.66 -14.57
CA ALA A 211 7.51 12.31 -13.75
C ALA A 211 8.60 11.32 -13.32
N ASP A 212 9.80 11.80 -13.01
CA ASP A 212 10.90 10.91 -12.60
C ASP A 212 10.58 10.20 -11.27
N GLU A 213 9.88 10.86 -10.36
CA GLU A 213 9.39 10.25 -9.12
C GLU A 213 8.38 9.11 -9.38
N GLU A 214 7.48 9.28 -10.33
CA GLU A 214 6.48 8.27 -10.70
C GLU A 214 7.15 7.09 -11.42
N LYS A 215 8.13 7.33 -12.30
CA LYS A 215 8.93 6.25 -12.91
C LYS A 215 9.62 5.41 -11.85
N LEU A 216 10.25 6.06 -10.86
CA LEU A 216 10.89 5.36 -9.75
C LEU A 216 9.88 4.56 -8.93
N MET A 217 8.69 5.11 -8.70
CA MET A 217 7.62 4.41 -7.99
C MET A 217 7.10 3.20 -8.77
N LEU A 218 6.82 3.35 -10.06
CA LEU A 218 6.39 2.25 -10.93
C LEU A 218 7.45 1.16 -11.00
N GLU A 219 8.73 1.53 -11.12
CA GLU A 219 9.83 0.57 -11.14
C GLU A 219 9.95 -0.20 -9.81
N GLU A 220 9.73 0.48 -8.69
CA GLU A 220 9.64 -0.15 -7.38
C GLU A 220 8.45 -1.13 -7.31
N VAL A 221 7.26 -0.71 -7.75
CA VAL A 221 6.07 -1.57 -7.80
C VAL A 221 6.30 -2.80 -8.66
N ARG A 222 6.84 -2.61 -9.88
CA ARG A 222 7.17 -3.70 -10.81
C ARG A 222 8.07 -4.73 -10.15
N THR A 223 9.13 -4.25 -9.52
CA THR A 223 10.11 -5.10 -8.82
C THR A 223 9.46 -5.85 -7.66
N LYS A 224 8.60 -5.19 -6.88
CA LYS A 224 7.93 -5.77 -5.71
C LYS A 224 6.82 -6.76 -6.07
N LEU A 225 6.12 -6.54 -7.18
CA LEU A 225 5.18 -7.53 -7.75
C LEU A 225 5.91 -8.74 -8.34
N GLY A 226 7.21 -8.61 -8.66
CA GLY A 226 8.01 -9.66 -9.27
C GLY A 226 7.83 -9.77 -10.78
N ILE A 227 7.43 -8.68 -11.46
CA ILE A 227 7.23 -8.66 -12.91
C ILE A 227 8.59 -8.48 -13.60
N SER A 228 8.94 -9.40 -14.51
CA SER A 228 10.17 -9.30 -15.30
C SER A 228 10.09 -8.17 -16.35
N GLU A 229 11.22 -7.55 -16.69
CA GLU A 229 11.26 -6.48 -17.71
C GLU A 229 10.73 -6.94 -19.08
N SER A 230 10.94 -8.22 -19.43
CA SER A 230 10.44 -8.79 -20.67
C SER A 230 8.93 -8.90 -20.71
N ALA A 231 8.28 -9.14 -19.56
CA ALA A 231 6.83 -9.14 -19.44
C ALA A 231 6.27 -7.71 -19.58
N THR A 232 6.96 -6.70 -19.06
CA THR A 232 6.52 -5.29 -19.17
C THR A 232 6.51 -4.78 -20.62
N LEU A 233 7.50 -5.19 -21.43
CA LEU A 233 7.64 -4.76 -22.83
C LEU A 233 6.56 -5.32 -23.78
N SER A 234 5.89 -6.42 -23.43
CA SER A 234 4.74 -6.90 -24.22
C SER A 234 3.49 -6.02 -24.04
N PHE A 235 3.30 -5.43 -22.85
CA PHE A 235 2.17 -4.53 -22.57
C PHE A 235 2.32 -3.16 -23.23
N ALA A 236 3.53 -2.57 -23.19
CA ALA A 236 3.82 -1.30 -23.86
C ALA A 236 3.60 -1.35 -25.39
N ARG A 237 3.49 -2.55 -25.98
CA ARG A 237 3.19 -2.76 -27.41
C ARG A 237 1.70 -3.01 -27.70
N GLY A 238 0.81 -2.85 -26.72
CA GLY A 238 -0.63 -3.06 -26.89
C GLY A 238 -1.03 -4.53 -27.08
N GLN A 239 -0.14 -5.48 -26.77
CA GLN A 239 -0.50 -6.89 -26.68
C GLN A 239 -0.97 -7.16 -25.26
N LEU A 240 -2.22 -6.77 -24.97
CA LEU A 240 -2.93 -7.37 -23.83
C LEU A 240 -3.03 -8.88 -24.11
N PRO A 241 -2.77 -9.75 -23.12
CA PRO A 241 -3.10 -11.17 -23.27
C PRO A 241 -4.60 -11.28 -23.61
N PRO A 242 -5.00 -12.27 -24.43
CA PRO A 242 -6.40 -12.43 -24.80
C PRO A 242 -7.25 -12.55 -23.54
N ALA A 243 -8.37 -11.83 -23.50
CA ALA A 243 -9.35 -11.96 -22.42
C ALA A 243 -9.78 -13.43 -22.29
N VAL A 244 -9.70 -13.96 -21.07
CA VAL A 244 -10.14 -15.32 -20.71
C VAL A 244 -11.65 -15.36 -20.63
#